data_AF-A0A3E3K0L9-F1
#
_entry.id   AF-A0A3E3K0L9-F1
#
_cell.length_a   1.000
_cell.length_b   1.000
_cell.length_c   1.000
_cell.angle_alpha   90.00
_cell.angle_beta   90.00
_cell.angle_gamma   90.00
#
_symmetry.space_group_name_H-M   'P 1'
#
loop_
_entity.id
_entity.type
_entity.pdbx_description
1 polymer ?
#
loop_
_entity_poly.entity_id
_entity_poly.type
_entity_poly.pdbx_seq_one_letter_code
_entity_poly.pdbx_strand_id
1 'polypeptide(L)'
;MKIKKTFRLSEDIVELMDHRDQRKYPSREFYLESAVRKFAENPDDKTDEKLESILSAVHKNEQLGMEILSQLQKGKKTEHVQKINEEFDLDTFDHLL
;
A
#
# COMPACT_ATOMS: atom_id res chain seq x y z
N MET A 1 -21.11 -6.72 -23.12
CA MET A 1 -19.90 -6.27 -23.86
C MET A 1 -18.95 -5.65 -22.85
N LYS A 2 -17.69 -6.10 -22.74
CA LYS A 2 -16.70 -5.47 -21.85
C LYS A 2 -16.07 -4.27 -22.58
N ILE A 3 -16.04 -3.10 -21.94
CA ILE A 3 -15.36 -1.91 -22.47
C ILE A 3 -13.88 -2.02 -22.08
N LYS A 4 -12.98 -1.99 -23.07
CA LYS A 4 -11.53 -1.95 -22.82
C LYS A 4 -11.04 -0.50 -22.88
N LYS A 5 -10.41 -0.03 -21.82
CA LYS A 5 -9.74 1.28 -21.75
C LYS A 5 -8.27 1.10 -21.41
N THR A 6 -7.44 2.02 -21.89
CA THR A 6 -6.00 2.06 -21.60
C THR A 6 -5.69 3.37 -20.87
N PHE A 7 -4.88 3.28 -19.82
CA PHE A 7 -4.40 4.42 -19.04
C PHE A 7 -2.90 4.24 -18.80
N ARG A 8 -2.20 5.34 -18.51
CA ARG A 8 -0.78 5.34 -18.15
C ARG A 8 -0.66 5.61 -16.66
N LEU A 9 0.13 4.81 -15.97
CA LEU A 9 0.50 4.99 -14.57
C LEU A 9 2.01 5.22 -14.49
N SER A 10 2.49 5.80 -13.38
CA SER A 10 3.93 5.84 -13.11
C SER A 10 4.48 4.42 -12.96
N GLU A 11 5.76 4.25 -13.26
CA GLU A 11 6.46 2.97 -13.20
C GLU A 11 6.40 2.36 -11.78
N ASP A 12 6.62 3.18 -10.75
CA ASP A 12 6.52 2.75 -9.34
C ASP A 12 5.16 2.12 -9.00
N ILE A 13 4.06 2.67 -9.52
CA ILE A 13 2.72 2.13 -9.29
C ILE A 13 2.55 0.80 -10.03
N VAL A 14 3.10 0.68 -11.24
CA VAL A 14 3.07 -0.56 -12.01
C VAL A 14 3.87 -1.65 -11.29
N GLU A 15 5.05 -1.32 -10.77
CA GLU A 15 5.87 -2.24 -9.98
C GLU A 15 5.11 -2.71 -8.72
N LEU A 16 4.50 -1.80 -7.95
CA LEU A 16 3.69 -2.18 -6.79
C LEU A 16 2.54 -3.13 -7.17
N MET A 17 1.87 -2.89 -8.30
CA MET A 17 0.83 -3.78 -8.81
C MET A 17 1.35 -5.16 -9.24
N ASP A 18 2.61 -5.26 -9.65
CA ASP A 18 3.22 -6.55 -9.98
C ASP A 18 3.54 -7.40 -8.77
N HIS A 19 3.76 -6.76 -7.62
CA HIS A 19 3.99 -7.41 -6.33
C HIS A 19 2.69 -7.81 -5.60
N ARG A 20 1.52 -7.64 -6.22
CA ARG A 20 0.23 -8.11 -5.68
C ARG A 20 0.24 -9.63 -5.38
N ASP A 21 -0.59 -10.08 -4.43
CA ASP A 21 -0.82 -11.51 -4.24
C ASP A 21 -1.50 -12.12 -5.47
N GLN A 22 -0.74 -12.88 -6.25
CA GLN A 22 -1.20 -13.50 -7.49
C GLN A 22 -2.26 -14.58 -7.27
N ARG A 23 -2.38 -15.14 -6.06
CA ARG A 23 -3.44 -16.12 -5.72
C ARG A 23 -4.78 -15.43 -5.57
N LYS A 24 -4.80 -14.23 -4.98
CA LYS A 24 -6.00 -13.39 -4.78
C LYS A 24 -6.32 -12.57 -6.03
N TYR A 25 -5.28 -12.13 -6.75
CA TYR A 25 -5.38 -11.24 -7.91
C TYR A 25 -4.53 -11.74 -9.10
N PRO A 26 -5.06 -12.65 -9.93
CA PRO A 26 -4.28 -13.34 -10.95
C PRO A 26 -3.72 -12.42 -12.06
N SER A 27 -4.37 -11.30 -12.35
CA SER A 27 -3.91 -10.34 -13.37
C SER A 27 -4.01 -8.89 -12.88
N ARG A 28 -3.28 -7.99 -13.55
CA ARG A 28 -3.35 -6.54 -13.29
C ARG A 28 -4.76 -6.01 -13.58
N GLU A 29 -5.39 -6.49 -14.64
CA GLU A 29 -6.77 -6.13 -14.99
C GLU A 29 -7.73 -6.59 -13.91
N PHE A 30 -7.58 -7.81 -13.39
CA PHE A 30 -8.45 -8.32 -12.33
C PHE A 30 -8.27 -7.53 -11.03
N TYR A 31 -7.03 -7.16 -10.69
CA TYR A 31 -6.72 -6.32 -9.54
C TYR A 31 -7.42 -4.96 -9.63
N LEU A 32 -7.28 -4.28 -10.77
CA LEU A 32 -7.91 -2.97 -10.98
C LEU A 32 -9.43 -3.04 -11.09
N GLU A 33 -9.98 -4.05 -11.77
CA GLU A 33 -11.44 -4.29 -11.81
C GLU A 33 -11.99 -4.48 -10.38
N SER A 34 -11.25 -5.18 -9.52
CA SER A 34 -11.64 -5.39 -8.12
C SER A 34 -11.58 -4.10 -7.31
N ALA A 35 -10.50 -3.31 -7.44
CA ALA A 35 -10.34 -2.03 -6.76
C ALA A 35 -11.42 -1.02 -7.16
N VAL A 36 -11.71 -0.89 -8.46
CA VAL A 36 -12.77 0.00 -8.96
C VAL A 36 -14.14 -0.45 -8.46
N ARG A 37 -14.40 -1.77 -8.41
CA ARG A 37 -15.66 -2.30 -7.89
C ARG A 37 -15.83 -1.98 -6.40
N LYS A 38 -14.81 -2.23 -5.58
CA LYS A 38 -14.82 -1.89 -4.14
C LYS A 38 -14.99 -0.40 -3.87
N PHE A 39 -14.45 0.44 -4.76
CA PHE A 39 -14.66 1.88 -4.72
C PHE A 39 -16.11 2.25 -5.04
N ALA A 40 -16.68 1.69 -6.11
CA ALA A 40 -18.06 1.96 -6.52
C ALA A 40 -19.13 1.39 -5.57
N GLU A 41 -18.82 0.29 -4.87
CA GLU A 41 -19.69 -0.37 -3.89
C GLU A 41 -19.66 0.31 -2.50
N ASN A 42 -18.83 1.35 -2.31
CA ASN A 42 -18.86 2.22 -1.13
C ASN A 42 -19.61 3.53 -1.48
N PRO A 43 -20.94 3.60 -1.29
CA PRO A 43 -21.74 4.77 -1.64
C PRO A 43 -21.61 5.93 -0.64
N ASP A 44 -21.02 5.69 0.54
CA ASP A 44 -20.70 6.77 1.48
C ASP A 44 -19.45 7.50 0.97
N ASP A 45 -19.62 8.78 0.65
CA ASP A 45 -18.61 9.72 0.15
C ASP A 45 -17.55 10.06 1.21
N LYS A 46 -16.94 9.02 1.78
CA LYS A 46 -15.83 9.06 2.75
C LYS A 46 -14.48 9.04 2.01
N THR A 47 -14.46 9.51 0.77
CA THR A 47 -13.25 9.58 -0.04
C THR A 47 -12.19 10.42 0.69
N ASP A 48 -12.61 11.53 1.30
CA ASP A 48 -11.74 12.37 2.10
C ASP A 48 -11.20 11.66 3.35
N GLU A 49 -12.05 10.94 4.09
CA GLU A 49 -11.59 10.14 5.25
C GLU A 49 -10.59 9.05 4.85
N LYS A 50 -10.79 8.40 3.70
CA LYS A 50 -9.87 7.39 3.15
C LYS A 50 -8.56 8.02 2.70
N LEU A 51 -8.61 9.19 2.06
CA LEU A 51 -7.41 9.95 1.67
C LEU A 51 -6.61 10.39 2.90
N GLU A 52 -7.28 10.91 3.92
CA GLU A 52 -6.65 11.27 5.20
C GLU A 52 -6.00 10.06 5.89
N SER A 53 -6.68 8.90 5.86
CA SER A 53 -6.12 7.64 6.38
C SER A 53 -4.85 7.24 5.64
N ILE A 54 -4.85 7.31 4.30
CA ILE A 54 -3.68 7.01 3.46
C ILE A 54 -2.54 8.00 3.74
N LEU A 55 -2.83 9.31 3.78
CA LEU A 55 -1.83 10.34 4.04
C LEU A 55 -1.20 10.17 5.44
N SER A 56 -2.01 9.84 6.44
CA SER A 56 -1.54 9.54 7.79
C SER A 56 -0.63 8.31 7.83
N ALA A 57 -1.00 7.23 7.12
CA ALA A 57 -0.17 6.03 7.01
C ALA A 57 1.17 6.30 6.30
N VAL A 58 1.15 7.09 5.21
CA VAL A 58 2.37 7.52 4.50
C VAL A 58 3.26 8.33 5.45
N HIS A 59 2.70 9.30 6.17
CA HIS A 59 3.46 10.10 7.12
C HIS A 59 4.10 9.27 8.23
N LYS A 60 3.37 8.29 8.79
CA LYS A 60 3.91 7.36 9.79
C LYS A 60 5.07 6.54 9.22
N ASN A 61 4.95 6.06 7.98
CA ASN A 61 6.00 5.29 7.32
C ASN A 61 7.26 6.14 7.04
N GLU A 62 7.09 7.41 6.66
CA GLU A 62 8.21 8.35 6.51
C GLU A 62 8.95 8.57 7.84
N GLN A 63 8.22 8.76 8.94
CA GLN A 63 8.80 8.90 10.28
C GLN A 63 9.59 7.66 10.69
N LEU A 64 9.01 6.46 10.49
CA LEU A 64 9.69 5.19 10.75
C LEU A 64 10.97 5.04 9.91
N GLY A 65 10.91 5.37 8.61
CA GLY A 65 12.08 5.35 7.72
C GLY A 65 13.20 6.28 8.20
N MET A 66 12.86 7.49 8.66
CA MET A 66 13.82 8.44 9.21
C MET A 66 14.41 7.97 10.55
N GLU A 67 13.63 7.32 11.39
CA GLU A 67 14.12 6.72 12.63
C GLU A 67 15.13 5.59 12.34
N ILE A 68 14.79 4.68 11.42
CA ILE A 68 15.69 3.61 10.98
C ILE A 68 17.01 4.19 10.46
N LEU A 69 16.95 5.21 9.59
CA LEU A 69 18.14 5.89 9.06
C LEU A 69 18.99 6.50 10.18
N SER A 70 18.35 7.21 11.14
CA SER A 70 19.02 7.81 12.31
C SER A 70 19.73 6.76 13.16
N GLN A 71 19.11 5.60 13.38
CA GLN A 71 19.71 4.51 14.17
C GLN A 71 20.87 3.82 13.44
N LEU A 72 20.76 3.64 12.12
CA LEU A 72 21.84 3.11 11.28
C LEU A 72 23.06 4.04 11.29
N GLN A 73 22.85 5.36 11.20
CA GLN A 73 23.91 6.37 11.30
C GLN A 73 24.59 6.37 12.68
N LYS A 74 23.87 6.00 13.75
CA LYS A 74 24.39 5.89 15.12
C LYS A 74 25.08 4.55 15.42
N GLY A 75 25.15 3.63 14.45
CA GLY A 75 25.89 2.36 14.59
C GLY A 75 25.23 1.30 15.49
N LYS A 76 23.98 1.48 15.92
CA LYS A 76 23.23 0.49 16.72
C LYS A 76 22.57 -0.53 15.79
N LYS A 77 23.28 -1.60 15.42
CA LYS A 77 22.81 -2.56 14.39
C LYS A 77 22.03 -3.78 14.89
N THR A 78 21.89 -4.05 16.19
CA THR A 78 21.61 -5.46 16.61
C THR A 78 20.48 -5.74 17.60
N GLU A 79 19.71 -4.76 18.09
CA GLU A 79 18.64 -5.07 19.09
C GLU A 79 17.19 -4.73 18.67
N HIS A 80 16.95 -4.08 17.51
CA HIS A 80 15.58 -3.67 17.12
C HIS A 80 15.05 -4.23 15.81
N VAL A 81 15.85 -4.99 15.06
CA VAL A 81 15.39 -5.68 13.83
C VAL A 81 14.26 -6.68 14.13
N GLN A 82 14.23 -7.27 15.33
CA GLN A 82 13.14 -8.15 15.75
C GLN A 82 11.85 -7.41 16.08
N LYS A 83 11.91 -6.24 16.75
CA LYS A 83 10.71 -5.45 17.06
C LYS A 83 10.08 -4.80 15.82
N ILE A 84 10.91 -4.34 14.88
CA ILE A 84 10.42 -3.74 13.64
C ILE A 84 9.69 -4.80 12.80
N ASN A 85 10.16 -6.05 12.74
CA ASN A 85 9.43 -7.13 12.06
C ASN A 85 8.10 -7.51 12.73
N GLU A 86 7.93 -7.27 14.03
CA GLU A 86 6.67 -7.50 14.74
C GLU A 86 5.68 -6.33 14.58
N GLU A 87 6.16 -5.10 14.38
CA GLU A 87 5.33 -3.89 14.18
C GLU A 87 5.12 -3.50 12.70
N PHE A 88 5.88 -4.09 11.77
CA PHE A 88 5.64 -3.91 10.33
C PHE A 88 4.44 -4.76 9.93
N ASP A 89 3.26 -4.22 10.21
CA ASP A 89 2.00 -4.82 9.80
C ASP A 89 1.84 -4.71 8.28
N LEU A 90 2.35 -5.72 7.58
CA LEU A 90 2.17 -5.91 6.15
C LEU A 90 0.68 -6.07 5.77
N ASP A 91 -0.21 -6.27 6.76
CA ASP A 91 -1.66 -6.31 6.54
C ASP A 91 -2.28 -4.92 6.33
N THR A 92 -1.52 -3.83 6.47
CA THR A 92 -2.03 -2.47 6.21
C THR A 92 -2.59 -2.34 4.78
N PHE A 93 -2.00 -3.04 3.80
CA PHE A 93 -2.53 -3.08 2.43
C PHE A 93 -3.69 -4.05 2.25
N ASP A 94 -3.74 -5.17 2.98
CA ASP A 94 -4.85 -6.11 2.92
C ASP A 94 -6.13 -5.58 3.60
N HIS A 95 -5.98 -4.68 4.58
CA HIS A 95 -7.10 -3.95 5.18
C HIS A 95 -7.65 -2.81 4.30
N LEU A 96 -6.86 -2.34 3.32
CA LEU A 96 -7.28 -1.35 2.33
C LEU A 96 -7.83 -1.97 1.03
N LEU A 97 -7.58 -3.27 0.82
CA LEU A 97 -8.09 -4.07 -0.32
C LEU A 97 -9.29 -4.91 0.09
#